data_AF-A0A6P4J696-F1
#
_entry.id   AF-A0A6P4J696-F1
#
_cell.length_a   1.000
_cell.length_b   1.000
_cell.length_c   1.000
_cell.angle_alpha   90.00
_cell.angle_beta   90.00
_cell.angle_gamma   90.00
#
_symmetry.space_group_name_H-M   'P 1'
#
loop_
_entity.id
_entity.type
_entity.pdbx_description
1 polymer ?
#
loop_
_entity_poly.entity_id
_entity_poly.type
_entity_poly.pdbx_seq_one_letter_code
_entity_poly.pdbx_strand_id
1 'polypeptide(L)'
;MSKLLTEMAMNTLRNTRLGARQLARNFAGIASTRNNPEPAHLKPGYGYAQGHELLQQHRQMQIPLAARRSMFIQTQDTPNPESLKFLPGVEVLGKGNTYDFPNGTTAHGSPLAKLLFRVEGVRAVFFGADFITISKQEGAEWSLIKPEVFAVIMDFFASGLPVLHEAQPNADTEILEDDDETVMMIKELLDTRIRPTVQEDGGDIVFMGYEEGVVKLKMQGSCSSCPSSIVTLKNGVQNMLQFYIPEVESVEQVFDDADRMNDSEFERFERNLKTLRQQEPNAAGAGTPAGGTGGGGGPN
;
A
#
# COMPACT_ATOMS: atom_id res chain seq x y z
N MET A 1 -21.21 46.37 5.54
CA MET A 1 -20.68 45.21 4.76
C MET A 1 -21.41 43.89 5.02
N SER A 2 -22.39 43.80 5.93
CA SER A 2 -23.10 42.52 6.19
C SER A 2 -24.39 42.30 5.38
N LYS A 3 -24.79 43.24 4.50
CA LYS A 3 -25.98 43.06 3.61
C LYS A 3 -25.64 42.49 2.23
N LEU A 4 -24.38 42.60 1.80
CA LEU A 4 -23.90 42.05 0.52
C LEU A 4 -23.54 40.56 0.59
N LEU A 5 -23.16 40.07 1.77
CA LEU A 5 -22.87 38.65 1.99
C LEU A 5 -24.14 37.79 2.15
N THR A 6 -25.25 38.38 2.63
CA THR A 6 -26.54 37.68 2.76
C THR A 6 -27.23 37.45 1.41
N GLU A 7 -27.03 38.33 0.41
CA GLU A 7 -27.59 38.15 -0.94
C GLU A 7 -26.81 37.13 -1.80
N MET A 8 -25.50 36.98 -1.60
CA MET A 8 -24.71 35.96 -2.31
C MET A 8 -24.99 34.53 -1.79
N ALA A 9 -25.37 34.36 -0.52
CA ALA A 9 -25.71 33.06 0.05
C ALA A 9 -27.10 32.54 -0.38
N MET A 10 -28.07 33.44 -0.67
CA MET A 10 -29.40 33.03 -1.13
C MET A 10 -29.50 32.74 -2.63
N ASN A 11 -28.57 33.24 -3.46
CA ASN A 11 -28.53 32.94 -4.89
C ASN A 11 -27.82 31.62 -5.23
N THR A 12 -26.95 31.11 -4.36
CA THR A 12 -26.27 29.82 -4.55
C THR A 12 -27.13 28.62 -4.13
N LEU A 13 -28.17 28.83 -3.31
CA LEU A 13 -29.14 27.80 -2.89
C LEU A 13 -30.41 27.71 -3.76
N ARG A 14 -30.52 28.52 -4.82
CA ARG A 14 -31.62 28.45 -5.81
C ARG A 14 -31.28 27.66 -7.08
N ASN A 15 -30.02 27.26 -7.28
CA ASN A 15 -29.57 26.56 -8.50
C ASN A 15 -29.33 25.05 -8.36
N THR A 16 -29.75 24.42 -7.25
CA THR A 16 -29.64 22.97 -7.02
C THR A 16 -30.97 22.26 -6.77
N ARG A 17 -32.10 22.85 -7.17
CA ARG A 17 -33.44 22.22 -7.03
C ARG A 17 -34.29 22.19 -8.30
N LEU A 18 -33.67 22.15 -9.47
CA LEU A 18 -34.32 21.88 -10.75
C LEU A 18 -33.45 20.92 -11.60
N GLY A 19 -33.41 19.65 -11.20
CA GLY A 19 -32.71 18.59 -11.93
C GLY A 19 -33.19 17.17 -11.64
N ALA A 20 -34.23 17.01 -10.82
CA ALA A 20 -34.82 15.72 -10.48
C ALA A 20 -36.32 15.76 -10.79
N ARG A 21 -36.68 15.39 -12.03
CA ARG A 21 -37.98 14.89 -12.52
C ARG A 21 -38.17 15.24 -14.00
N GLN A 22 -37.50 14.52 -14.90
CA GLN A 22 -37.97 14.38 -16.29
C GLN A 22 -37.39 13.08 -16.86
N LEU A 23 -38.23 12.30 -17.56
CA LEU A 23 -37.95 11.03 -18.27
C LEU A 23 -38.18 9.71 -17.49
N ALA A 24 -39.32 9.63 -16.81
CA ALA A 24 -40.12 8.39 -16.78
C ALA A 24 -41.40 8.65 -17.58
N ARG A 25 -41.39 8.36 -18.90
CA ARG A 25 -42.57 8.23 -19.76
C ARG A 25 -42.14 7.50 -21.03
N ASN A 26 -42.53 6.23 -21.16
CA ASN A 26 -42.95 5.58 -22.42
C ASN A 26 -43.22 4.09 -22.14
N PHE A 27 -44.38 3.79 -21.55
CA PHE A 27 -45.03 2.48 -21.60
C PHE A 27 -46.54 2.69 -21.46
N ALA A 28 -47.28 2.55 -22.56
CA ALA A 28 -48.69 2.13 -22.61
C ALA A 28 -49.15 2.06 -24.07
N GLY A 29 -49.56 0.88 -24.52
CA GLY A 29 -50.22 0.63 -25.80
C GLY A 29 -50.48 -0.86 -25.99
N ILE A 30 -51.69 -1.28 -25.63
CA ILE A 30 -52.20 -2.67 -25.55
C ILE A 30 -53.02 -3.00 -26.82
N ALA A 31 -53.18 -4.32 -27.09
CA ALA A 31 -54.25 -5.03 -27.84
C ALA A 31 -53.88 -5.48 -29.28
N SER A 32 -54.24 -6.67 -29.80
CA SER A 32 -54.92 -7.89 -29.31
C SER A 32 -55.03 -8.91 -30.47
N THR A 33 -55.13 -10.23 -30.17
CA THR A 33 -55.69 -11.36 -30.98
C THR A 33 -54.95 -11.81 -32.27
N ARG A 34 -54.93 -13.07 -32.76
CA ARG A 34 -55.54 -14.40 -32.45
C ARG A 34 -54.85 -15.47 -33.36
N ASN A 35 -54.68 -16.69 -32.83
CA ASN A 35 -54.77 -18.07 -33.41
C ASN A 35 -54.23 -18.48 -34.82
N ASN A 36 -53.27 -19.44 -34.80
CA ASN A 36 -53.01 -20.72 -35.55
C ASN A 36 -53.98 -21.20 -36.69
N PRO A 37 -53.69 -22.22 -37.56
CA PRO A 37 -52.46 -22.97 -37.94
C PRO A 37 -52.23 -23.17 -39.50
N GLU A 38 -51.15 -23.89 -39.86
CA GLU A 38 -50.69 -24.50 -41.15
C GLU A 38 -51.76 -25.32 -41.97
N PRO A 39 -51.56 -25.85 -43.23
CA PRO A 39 -50.34 -26.56 -43.70
C PRO A 39 -49.97 -26.63 -45.23
N ALA A 40 -48.74 -27.12 -45.49
CA ALA A 40 -48.35 -28.20 -46.44
C ALA A 40 -47.83 -27.99 -47.91
N HIS A 41 -46.69 -28.68 -48.15
CA HIS A 41 -46.19 -29.39 -49.38
C HIS A 41 -45.64 -28.57 -50.57
N LEU A 42 -44.56 -28.92 -51.31
CA LEU A 42 -43.59 -30.02 -51.40
C LEU A 42 -42.36 -29.53 -52.24
N LYS A 43 -41.14 -30.08 -52.03
CA LYS A 43 -39.89 -29.89 -52.84
C LYS A 43 -39.93 -30.73 -54.16
N PRO A 44 -38.95 -30.74 -55.12
CA PRO A 44 -37.53 -30.32 -55.07
C PRO A 44 -36.90 -29.69 -56.35
N GLY A 45 -35.69 -29.15 -56.23
CA GLY A 45 -34.84 -28.82 -57.39
C GLY A 45 -33.41 -28.45 -56.98
N TYR A 46 -32.46 -29.30 -57.37
CA TYR A 46 -31.01 -29.10 -57.22
C TYR A 46 -30.52 -27.93 -58.07
N GLY A 47 -29.66 -27.08 -57.50
CA GLY A 47 -28.97 -26.01 -58.22
C GLY A 47 -27.81 -25.46 -57.42
N TYR A 48 -26.61 -25.92 -57.75
CA TYR A 48 -25.33 -25.37 -57.30
C TYR A 48 -25.21 -23.90 -57.72
N ALA A 49 -24.87 -23.01 -56.78
CA ALA A 49 -23.88 -21.94 -56.95
C ALA A 49 -23.98 -20.91 -55.81
N GLN A 50 -22.82 -20.37 -55.41
CA GLN A 50 -22.62 -19.16 -54.60
C GLN A 50 -23.01 -19.33 -53.11
N GLY A 51 -22.09 -19.55 -52.18
CA GLY A 51 -20.80 -18.87 -52.06
C GLY A 51 -21.04 -17.45 -51.57
N HIS A 52 -21.27 -17.30 -50.27
CA HIS A 52 -20.86 -16.22 -49.37
C HIS A 52 -21.55 -16.43 -48.01
N GLU A 53 -20.89 -16.05 -46.91
CA GLU A 53 -21.39 -16.05 -45.51
C GLU A 53 -21.19 -17.30 -44.64
N LEU A 54 -19.99 -17.88 -44.63
CA LEU A 54 -19.52 -18.62 -43.44
C LEU A 54 -18.02 -18.37 -43.26
N LEU A 55 -17.67 -17.26 -42.59
CA LEU A 55 -16.42 -17.01 -41.84
C LEU A 55 -16.26 -15.51 -41.57
N GLN A 56 -17.09 -14.93 -40.71
CA GLN A 56 -16.76 -13.65 -40.07
C GLN A 56 -17.43 -13.47 -38.72
N GLN A 57 -17.27 -14.47 -37.86
CA GLN A 57 -17.28 -14.27 -36.41
C GLN A 57 -15.86 -14.43 -35.85
N HIS A 58 -14.90 -13.76 -36.48
CA HIS A 58 -13.72 -13.33 -35.73
C HIS A 58 -14.13 -12.08 -34.98
N ARG A 59 -14.63 -12.29 -33.74
CA ARG A 59 -14.63 -11.24 -32.73
C ARG A 59 -13.18 -10.75 -32.66
N GLN A 60 -12.91 -9.60 -33.26
CA GLN A 60 -11.68 -8.86 -33.00
C GLN A 60 -11.66 -8.64 -31.50
N MET A 61 -10.90 -9.48 -30.79
CA MET A 61 -10.34 -9.07 -29.52
C MET A 61 -9.52 -7.84 -29.86
N GLN A 62 -10.13 -6.67 -29.67
CA GLN A 62 -9.39 -5.44 -29.51
C GLN A 62 -8.58 -5.64 -28.23
N ILE A 63 -7.40 -6.22 -28.38
CA ILE A 63 -6.34 -6.05 -27.39
C ILE A 63 -6.15 -4.55 -27.33
N PRO A 64 -6.38 -3.87 -26.19
CA PRO A 64 -6.14 -2.45 -26.11
C PRO A 64 -4.67 -2.21 -26.48
N LEU A 65 -4.49 -1.51 -27.59
CA LEU A 65 -3.22 -1.13 -28.19
C LEU A 65 -2.58 -0.03 -27.33
N ALA A 66 -2.19 -0.37 -26.10
CA ALA A 66 -1.38 0.47 -25.21
C ALA A 66 -0.85 -0.34 -24.03
N ALA A 67 -0.22 -1.49 -24.27
CA ALA A 67 0.78 -1.97 -23.31
C ALA A 67 1.93 -0.95 -23.36
N ARG A 68 1.84 0.08 -22.50
CA ARG A 68 2.89 1.08 -22.28
C ARG A 68 4.15 0.34 -21.84
N ARG A 69 5.00 -0.04 -22.80
CA ARG A 69 6.34 -0.62 -22.59
C ARG A 69 7.34 0.42 -22.04
N SER A 70 6.88 1.36 -21.23
CA SER A 70 7.71 2.42 -20.66
C SER A 70 7.18 2.77 -19.27
N MET A 71 7.17 1.79 -18.37
CA MET A 71 7.21 2.11 -16.94
C MET A 71 8.65 2.53 -16.62
N PHE A 72 8.82 3.77 -16.17
CA PHE A 72 10.11 4.30 -15.73
C PHE A 72 9.99 4.67 -14.27
N ILE A 73 10.63 3.86 -13.42
CA ILE A 73 10.58 4.04 -11.98
C ILE A 73 11.68 5.04 -11.59
N GLN A 74 11.30 6.12 -10.93
CA GLN A 74 12.23 7.09 -10.35
C GLN A 74 12.45 6.76 -8.87
N THR A 75 13.59 7.19 -8.32
CA THR A 75 13.85 7.10 -6.88
C THR A 75 14.04 8.48 -6.28
N GLN A 76 13.54 8.68 -5.07
CA GLN A 76 13.74 9.89 -4.28
C GLN A 76 14.27 9.48 -2.90
N ASP A 77 15.28 10.21 -2.44
CA ASP A 77 15.81 10.04 -1.08
C ASP A 77 14.80 10.54 -0.06
N THR A 78 14.80 9.91 1.11
CA THR A 78 14.00 10.35 2.26
C THR A 78 14.93 10.89 3.36
N PRO A 79 14.42 11.62 4.36
CA PRO A 79 15.22 12.01 5.53
C PRO A 79 15.79 10.81 6.31
N ASN A 80 15.27 9.60 6.09
CA ASN A 80 15.75 8.37 6.69
C ASN A 80 16.71 7.63 5.73
N PRO A 81 18.01 7.46 6.07
CA PRO A 81 18.99 6.82 5.18
C PRO A 81 18.69 5.34 4.88
N GLU A 82 17.93 4.69 5.77
CA GLU A 82 17.50 3.31 5.61
C GLU A 82 16.21 3.19 4.79
N SER A 83 15.62 4.30 4.33
CA SER A 83 14.40 4.29 3.52
C SER A 83 14.57 5.04 2.20
N LEU A 84 14.02 4.47 1.13
CA LEU A 84 14.04 5.05 -0.20
C LEU A 84 12.66 4.99 -0.84
N LYS A 85 12.26 6.09 -1.48
CA LYS A 85 10.99 6.22 -2.17
C LYS A 85 11.15 5.87 -3.66
N PHE A 86 10.30 5.00 -4.16
CA PHE A 86 10.21 4.57 -5.55
C PHE A 86 8.91 5.12 -6.15
N LEU A 87 9.01 5.81 -7.29
CA LEU A 87 7.90 6.43 -7.99
C LEU A 87 7.70 5.72 -9.33
N PRO A 88 6.74 4.78 -9.45
CA PRO A 88 6.54 4.00 -10.68
C PRO A 88 5.97 4.82 -11.85
N GLY A 89 5.50 6.05 -11.60
CA GLY A 89 4.83 6.89 -12.59
C GLY A 89 3.37 6.49 -12.86
N VAL A 90 2.80 5.64 -12.00
CA VAL A 90 1.40 5.23 -11.99
C VAL A 90 0.86 5.29 -10.57
N GLU A 91 -0.46 5.36 -10.41
CA GLU A 91 -1.10 5.26 -9.10
C GLU A 91 -0.86 3.87 -8.49
N VAL A 92 -0.51 3.85 -7.20
CA VAL A 92 -0.25 2.63 -6.42
C VAL A 92 -1.52 2.27 -5.64
N LEU A 93 -1.96 3.15 -4.74
CA LEU A 93 -3.22 2.99 -3.99
C LEU A 93 -4.29 4.04 -4.33
N GLY A 94 -3.94 5.05 -5.13
CA GLY A 94 -4.82 6.18 -5.43
C GLY A 94 -4.79 7.25 -4.33
N LYS A 95 -5.40 8.40 -4.61
CA LYS A 95 -5.30 9.59 -3.74
C LYS A 95 -5.88 9.35 -2.34
N GLY A 96 -5.13 9.78 -1.32
CA GLY A 96 -5.54 9.75 0.09
C GLY A 96 -5.34 8.41 0.80
N ASN A 97 -5.08 7.34 0.05
CA ASN A 97 -4.86 6.02 0.62
C ASN A 97 -3.37 5.77 0.83
N THR A 98 -3.03 5.26 2.00
CA THR A 98 -1.71 4.72 2.30
C THR A 98 -1.88 3.37 2.98
N TYR A 99 -0.83 2.55 2.94
CA TYR A 99 -0.85 1.27 3.64
C TYR A 99 0.57 0.89 4.08
N ASP A 100 0.72 0.56 5.35
CA ASP A 100 1.99 0.21 5.96
C ASP A 100 2.13 -1.30 6.12
N PHE A 101 3.28 -1.83 5.71
CA PHE A 101 3.70 -3.20 5.95
C PHE A 101 5.00 -3.18 6.74
N PRO A 102 4.95 -3.17 8.08
CA PRO A 102 6.15 -3.09 8.91
C PRO A 102 7.06 -4.32 8.78
N ASN A 103 6.52 -5.45 8.32
CA ASN A 103 7.27 -6.69 8.08
C ASN A 103 6.53 -7.64 7.12
N GLY A 104 7.19 -8.74 6.73
CA GLY A 104 6.66 -9.72 5.78
C GLY A 104 5.40 -10.47 6.21
N THR A 105 5.08 -10.57 7.51
CA THR A 105 3.87 -11.28 7.96
C THR A 105 2.60 -10.46 7.70
N THR A 106 2.71 -9.14 7.75
CA THR A 106 1.64 -8.19 7.43
C THR A 106 1.33 -8.11 5.93
N ALA A 107 2.20 -8.64 5.06
CA ALA A 107 2.07 -8.56 3.60
C ALA A 107 0.93 -9.40 3.00
N HIS A 108 0.16 -10.14 3.80
CA HIS A 108 -0.84 -11.10 3.32
C HIS A 108 -1.88 -10.48 2.37
N GLY A 109 -2.27 -9.21 2.60
CA GLY A 109 -3.23 -8.46 1.79
C GLY A 109 -2.72 -7.95 0.43
N SER A 110 -1.41 -7.97 0.18
CA SER A 110 -0.81 -7.41 -1.04
C SER A 110 0.10 -8.41 -1.77
N PRO A 111 -0.18 -8.76 -3.04
CA PRO A 111 0.77 -9.55 -3.82
C PRO A 111 2.06 -8.76 -4.08
N LEU A 112 1.98 -7.45 -4.30
CA LEU A 112 3.16 -6.60 -4.49
C LEU A 112 4.06 -6.59 -3.24
N ALA A 113 3.48 -6.39 -2.04
CA ALA A 113 4.28 -6.40 -0.81
C ALA A 113 4.94 -7.76 -0.60
N LYS A 114 4.22 -8.87 -0.81
CA LYS A 114 4.80 -10.22 -0.74
C LYS A 114 6.01 -10.40 -1.66
N LEU A 115 5.95 -9.89 -2.88
CA LEU A 115 7.05 -9.96 -3.82
C LEU A 115 8.23 -9.09 -3.37
N LEU A 116 7.96 -7.88 -2.87
CA LEU A 116 8.99 -6.97 -2.37
C LEU A 116 9.71 -7.53 -1.14
N PHE A 117 9.01 -8.19 -0.22
CA PHE A 117 9.63 -8.86 0.93
C PHE A 117 10.49 -10.08 0.57
N ARG A 118 10.44 -10.57 -0.67
CA ARG A 118 11.35 -11.63 -1.15
C ARG A 118 12.72 -11.09 -1.56
N VAL A 119 12.84 -9.79 -1.76
CA VAL A 119 14.12 -9.13 -2.05
C VAL A 119 14.95 -9.11 -0.77
N GLU A 120 16.18 -9.61 -0.85
CA GLU A 120 17.07 -9.69 0.30
C GLU A 120 17.41 -8.28 0.81
N GLY A 121 17.38 -8.09 2.14
CA GLY A 121 17.65 -6.81 2.78
C GLY A 121 16.45 -5.87 2.89
N VAL A 122 15.27 -6.20 2.34
CA VAL A 122 14.03 -5.45 2.60
C VAL A 122 13.50 -5.76 4.01
N ARG A 123 13.26 -4.71 4.81
CA ARG A 123 12.75 -4.80 6.19
C ARG A 123 11.26 -4.44 6.27
N ALA A 124 10.86 -3.36 5.61
CA ALA A 124 9.49 -2.85 5.62
C ALA A 124 9.13 -2.26 4.25
N VAL A 125 7.83 -2.25 3.94
CA VAL A 125 7.26 -1.72 2.70
C VAL A 125 6.10 -0.81 3.05
N PHE A 126 6.06 0.37 2.46
CA PHE A 126 4.94 1.30 2.64
C PHE A 126 4.45 1.77 1.28
N PHE A 127 3.14 1.77 1.10
CA PHE A 127 2.50 2.25 -0.12
C PHE A 127 1.82 3.58 0.13
N GLY A 128 2.15 4.57 -0.70
CA GLY A 128 1.43 5.83 -0.78
C GLY A 128 0.48 5.88 -1.97
N ALA A 129 0.03 7.08 -2.31
CA ALA A 129 -0.90 7.29 -3.42
C ALA A 129 -0.31 6.86 -4.78
N ASP A 130 0.92 7.28 -5.08
CA ASP A 130 1.64 7.09 -6.34
C ASP A 130 3.11 6.67 -6.15
N PHE A 131 3.47 6.26 -4.93
CA PHE A 131 4.83 5.87 -4.57
C PHE A 131 4.86 4.65 -3.66
N ILE A 132 6.03 4.01 -3.60
CA ILE A 132 6.35 2.89 -2.74
C ILE A 132 7.60 3.26 -1.96
N THR A 133 7.55 3.28 -0.64
CA THR A 133 8.73 3.43 0.20
C THR A 133 9.21 2.04 0.63
N ILE A 134 10.49 1.77 0.43
CA ILE A 134 11.14 0.56 0.93
C ILE A 134 12.07 0.98 2.05
N SER A 135 11.99 0.31 3.20
CA SER A 135 13.01 0.41 4.24
C SER A 135 13.87 -0.84 4.25
N LYS A 136 15.19 -0.68 4.26
CA LYS A 136 16.14 -1.78 4.31
C LYS A 136 16.53 -2.16 5.74
N GLN A 137 17.18 -3.31 5.86
CA GLN A 137 17.84 -3.75 7.09
C GLN A 137 19.17 -3.00 7.28
N GLU A 138 19.59 -2.83 8.53
CA GLU A 138 20.87 -2.22 8.85
C GLU A 138 22.02 -3.05 8.23
N GLY A 139 22.95 -2.38 7.55
CA GLY A 139 24.08 -3.01 6.86
C GLY A 139 23.76 -3.56 5.46
N ALA A 140 22.51 -3.52 5.00
CA ALA A 140 22.18 -3.83 3.61
C ALA A 140 22.53 -2.66 2.67
N GLU A 141 22.88 -2.99 1.42
CA GLU A 141 23.34 -2.03 0.41
C GLU A 141 22.29 -1.76 -0.67
N TRP A 142 21.99 -0.48 -0.91
CA TRP A 142 21.01 -0.07 -1.92
C TRP A 142 21.39 -0.48 -3.34
N SER A 143 22.68 -0.67 -3.63
CA SER A 143 23.16 -1.13 -4.94
C SER A 143 22.69 -2.54 -5.30
N LEU A 144 22.41 -3.38 -4.29
CA LEU A 144 21.89 -4.74 -4.45
C LEU A 144 20.35 -4.75 -4.44
N ILE A 145 19.73 -3.95 -3.56
CA ILE A 145 18.27 -3.90 -3.41
C ILE A 145 17.59 -3.21 -4.60
N LYS A 146 18.14 -2.09 -5.09
CA LYS A 146 17.51 -1.27 -6.14
C LYS A 146 17.19 -2.06 -7.42
N PRO A 147 18.13 -2.81 -8.03
CA PRO A 147 17.85 -3.58 -9.24
C PRO A 147 16.72 -4.60 -9.06
N GLU A 148 16.68 -5.30 -7.92
CA GLU A 148 15.64 -6.30 -7.64
C GLU A 148 14.27 -5.66 -7.41
N VAL A 149 14.21 -4.57 -6.63
CA VAL A 149 12.96 -3.81 -6.41
C VAL A 149 12.42 -3.27 -7.73
N PHE A 150 13.28 -2.74 -8.61
CA PHE A 150 12.84 -2.29 -9.94
C PHE A 150 12.23 -3.43 -10.75
N ALA A 151 12.87 -4.60 -10.78
CA ALA A 151 12.36 -5.76 -11.51
C ALA A 151 10.98 -6.20 -10.97
N VAL A 152 10.83 -6.27 -9.65
CA VAL A 152 9.56 -6.65 -9.00
C VAL A 152 8.44 -5.67 -9.33
N ILE A 153 8.69 -4.35 -9.19
CA ILE A 153 7.67 -3.33 -9.46
C ILE A 153 7.27 -3.37 -10.94
N MET A 154 8.23 -3.46 -11.86
CA MET A 154 7.95 -3.51 -13.30
C MET A 154 7.14 -4.75 -13.69
N ASP A 155 7.53 -5.93 -13.21
CA ASP A 155 6.81 -7.18 -13.49
C ASP A 155 5.40 -7.18 -12.90
N PHE A 156 5.27 -6.68 -11.66
CA PHE A 156 3.98 -6.59 -11.00
C PHE A 156 2.99 -5.71 -11.76
N PHE A 157 3.36 -4.48 -12.12
CA PHE A 157 2.45 -3.60 -12.86
C PHE A 157 2.21 -4.06 -14.30
N ALA A 158 3.15 -4.80 -14.90
CA ALA A 158 2.92 -5.45 -16.19
C ALA A 158 1.92 -6.61 -16.10
N SER A 159 1.84 -7.30 -14.96
CA SER A 159 0.90 -8.40 -14.73
C SER A 159 -0.56 -7.95 -14.59
N GLY A 160 -0.80 -6.69 -14.20
CA GLY A 160 -2.14 -6.15 -13.95
C GLY A 160 -2.82 -6.71 -12.69
N LEU A 161 -2.07 -7.35 -11.79
CA LEU A 161 -2.58 -7.79 -10.49
C LEU A 161 -2.96 -6.60 -9.60
N PRO A 162 -3.97 -6.75 -8.72
CA PRO A 162 -4.34 -5.71 -7.78
C PRO A 162 -3.25 -5.50 -6.72
N VAL A 163 -2.91 -4.24 -6.39
CA VAL A 163 -1.91 -3.91 -5.36
C VAL A 163 -2.36 -4.40 -3.98
N LEU A 164 -3.65 -4.26 -3.66
CA LEU A 164 -4.30 -4.75 -2.44
C LEU A 164 -5.53 -5.59 -2.82
N HIS A 165 -5.75 -6.71 -2.12
CA HIS A 165 -6.99 -7.49 -2.27
C HIS A 165 -8.15 -6.87 -1.46
N GLU A 166 -7.82 -6.23 -0.34
CA GLU A 166 -8.76 -5.52 0.53
C GLU A 166 -8.14 -4.16 0.84
N ALA A 167 -8.61 -3.11 0.17
CA ALA A 167 -8.23 -1.74 0.50
C ALA A 167 -9.17 -1.26 1.61
N GLN A 168 -8.68 -1.17 2.83
CA GLN A 168 -9.34 -0.35 3.85
C GLN A 168 -8.86 1.09 3.65
N PRO A 169 -9.76 2.05 3.40
CA PRO A 169 -9.37 3.45 3.42
C PRO A 169 -8.90 3.81 4.84
N ASN A 170 -7.88 4.67 4.93
CA ASN A 170 -7.47 5.28 6.19
C ASN A 170 -8.61 6.17 6.70
N ALA A 171 -9.47 5.62 7.56
CA ALA A 171 -10.60 6.32 8.17
C ALA A 171 -10.24 7.01 9.49
N ASP A 172 -8.95 7.04 9.85
CA ASP A 172 -8.48 7.59 11.12
C ASP A 172 -8.69 9.11 11.24
N THR A 173 -8.72 9.81 10.11
CA THR A 173 -9.05 11.24 10.03
C THR A 173 -10.50 11.52 9.60
N GLU A 174 -11.34 10.49 9.44
CA GLU A 174 -12.76 10.70 9.16
C GLU A 174 -13.40 11.42 10.35
N ILE A 175 -14.03 12.57 10.07
CA ILE A 175 -14.70 13.39 11.08
C ILE A 175 -16.06 12.76 11.37
N LEU A 176 -16.26 12.30 12.60
CA LEU A 176 -17.51 11.70 13.07
C LEU A 176 -18.38 12.77 13.73
N GLU A 177 -19.70 12.58 13.73
CA GLU A 177 -20.64 13.54 14.33
C GLU A 177 -20.48 13.69 15.85
N ASP A 178 -19.90 12.67 16.50
CA ASP A 178 -19.65 12.63 17.94
C ASP A 178 -18.23 13.11 18.33
N ASP A 179 -17.40 13.51 17.35
CA ASP A 179 -16.06 14.04 17.63
C ASP A 179 -16.16 15.40 18.34
N ASP A 180 -15.31 15.60 19.35
CA ASP A 180 -15.13 16.90 19.99
C ASP A 180 -14.54 17.93 19.00
N GLU A 181 -14.85 19.21 19.18
CA GLU A 181 -14.38 20.29 18.28
C GLU A 181 -12.86 20.28 18.14
N THR A 182 -12.15 20.02 19.24
CA THR A 182 -10.69 19.86 19.25
C THR A 182 -10.23 18.66 18.41
N VAL A 183 -10.92 17.52 18.50
CA VAL A 183 -10.60 16.32 17.69
C VAL A 183 -10.83 16.57 16.21
N MET A 184 -11.93 17.24 15.85
CA MET A 184 -12.21 17.64 14.47
C MET A 184 -11.10 18.53 13.90
N MET A 185 -10.66 19.54 14.67
CA MET A 185 -9.56 20.42 14.26
C MET A 185 -8.23 19.67 14.11
N ILE A 186 -7.93 18.73 15.02
CA ILE A 186 -6.73 17.88 14.93
C ILE A 186 -6.78 17.07 13.62
N LYS A 187 -7.89 16.36 13.36
CA LYS A 187 -8.06 15.55 12.15
C LYS A 187 -7.92 16.37 10.86
N GLU A 188 -8.54 17.55 10.81
CA GLU A 188 -8.45 18.46 9.66
C GLU A 188 -7.00 18.93 9.43
N LEU A 189 -6.30 19.33 10.51
CA LEU A 189 -4.93 19.82 10.39
C LEU A 189 -3.95 18.71 9.97
N LEU A 190 -4.15 17.50 10.48
CA LEU A 190 -3.39 16.32 10.08
C LEU A 190 -3.56 16.06 8.58
N ASP A 191 -4.79 16.01 8.09
CA ASP A 191 -5.08 15.67 6.70
C ASP A 191 -4.65 16.76 5.71
N THR A 192 -4.88 18.04 6.05
CA THR A 192 -4.68 19.16 5.11
C THR A 192 -3.26 19.70 5.05
N ARG A 193 -2.45 19.54 6.12
CA ARG A 193 -1.10 20.13 6.19
C ARG A 193 -0.01 19.14 6.55
N ILE A 194 -0.24 18.29 7.54
CA ILE A 194 0.83 17.46 8.10
C ILE A 194 1.07 16.23 7.21
N ARG A 195 0.04 15.41 6.95
CA ARG A 195 0.14 14.21 6.11
C ARG A 195 0.75 14.48 4.72
N PRO A 196 0.38 15.55 3.98
CA PRO A 196 1.03 15.86 2.71
C PRO A 196 2.55 15.99 2.82
N THR A 197 3.03 16.70 3.84
CA THR A 197 4.47 16.89 4.09
C THR A 197 5.15 15.57 4.49
N VAL A 198 4.49 14.77 5.32
CA VAL A 198 5.04 13.46 5.75
C VAL A 198 5.10 12.45 4.59
N GLN A 199 4.10 12.48 3.71
CA GLN A 199 4.05 11.62 2.52
C GLN A 199 5.08 12.04 1.46
N GLU A 200 5.44 13.32 1.38
CA GLU A 200 6.59 13.78 0.60
C GLU A 200 7.88 13.07 1.05
N ASP A 201 8.07 12.97 2.37
CA ASP A 201 9.18 12.25 3.02
C ASP A 201 9.06 10.72 2.99
N GLY A 202 7.99 10.18 2.39
CA GLY A 202 7.81 8.74 2.17
C GLY A 202 7.22 7.97 3.35
N GLY A 203 6.57 8.65 4.29
CA GLY A 203 5.85 8.03 5.41
C GLY A 203 4.39 8.48 5.48
N ASP A 204 3.75 8.19 6.60
CA ASP A 204 2.45 8.76 6.96
C ASP A 204 2.29 8.79 8.49
N ILE A 205 1.24 9.44 8.94
CA ILE A 205 0.82 9.43 10.35
C ILE A 205 -0.65 9.05 10.43
N VAL A 206 -0.96 8.24 11.45
CA VAL A 206 -2.31 7.78 11.74
C VAL A 206 -2.73 8.35 13.08
N PHE A 207 -3.90 8.98 13.13
CA PHE A 207 -4.48 9.49 14.37
C PHE A 207 -5.04 8.34 15.22
N MET A 208 -4.58 8.22 16.46
CA MET A 208 -4.95 7.12 17.36
C MET A 208 -5.83 7.58 18.53
N GLY A 209 -5.93 8.89 18.78
CA GLY A 209 -6.79 9.46 19.81
C GLY A 209 -6.25 10.76 20.39
N TYR A 210 -7.09 11.41 21.18
CA TYR A 210 -6.76 12.63 21.92
C TYR A 210 -7.40 12.56 23.31
N GLU A 211 -6.60 12.69 24.36
CA GLU A 211 -7.02 12.60 25.76
C GLU A 211 -6.19 13.58 26.60
N GLU A 212 -6.85 14.39 27.44
CA GLU A 212 -6.19 15.27 28.43
C GLU A 212 -5.05 16.13 27.85
N GLY A 213 -5.25 16.72 26.66
CA GLY A 213 -4.22 17.55 26.01
C GLY A 213 -3.15 16.76 25.25
N VAL A 214 -3.19 15.43 25.26
CA VAL A 214 -2.20 14.56 24.60
C VAL A 214 -2.77 13.96 23.33
N VAL A 215 -2.14 14.25 22.19
CA VAL A 215 -2.47 13.65 20.89
C VAL A 215 -1.63 12.39 20.67
N LYS A 216 -2.29 11.25 20.46
CA LYS A 216 -1.66 9.95 20.20
C LYS A 216 -1.61 9.71 18.70
N LEU A 217 -0.41 9.52 18.15
CA LEU A 217 -0.19 9.27 16.71
C LEU A 217 0.60 7.97 16.51
N LYS A 218 0.26 7.20 15.48
CA LYS A 218 1.11 6.12 14.96
C LYS A 218 1.87 6.64 13.75
N MET A 219 3.19 6.42 13.71
CA MET A 219 4.03 6.79 12.56
C MET A 219 4.19 5.58 11.63
N GLN A 220 4.16 5.80 10.32
CA GLN A 220 4.24 4.76 9.28
C GLN A 220 5.32 5.07 8.24
N GLY A 221 5.74 4.06 7.48
CA GLY A 221 6.72 4.19 6.40
C GLY A 221 8.09 4.68 6.87
N SER A 222 8.70 5.63 6.15
CA SER A 222 10.05 6.13 6.46
C SER A 222 10.19 6.74 7.86
N CYS A 223 9.08 7.19 8.44
CA CYS A 223 9.05 7.90 9.71
C CYS A 223 9.08 6.99 10.95
N SER A 224 8.79 5.69 10.80
CA SER A 224 8.65 4.77 11.94
C SER A 224 9.97 4.15 12.41
N SER A 225 11.03 4.19 11.61
CA SER A 225 12.20 3.31 11.81
C SER A 225 13.51 4.00 12.13
N CYS A 226 13.54 5.33 12.18
CA CYS A 226 14.77 6.08 12.42
C CYS A 226 14.61 6.96 13.67
N PRO A 227 15.38 6.73 14.75
CA PRO A 227 15.23 7.48 15.99
C PRO A 227 15.34 9.00 15.82
N SER A 228 16.23 9.47 14.92
CA SER A 228 16.38 10.90 14.63
C SER A 228 15.16 11.47 13.88
N SER A 229 14.63 10.74 12.90
CA SER A 229 13.43 11.15 12.16
C SER A 229 12.20 11.16 13.05
N ILE A 230 12.03 10.17 13.94
CA ILE A 230 10.91 10.09 14.89
C ILE A 230 10.86 11.33 15.78
N VAL A 231 11.98 11.69 16.41
CA VAL A 231 12.04 12.86 17.32
C VAL A 231 11.77 14.15 16.56
N THR A 232 12.37 14.30 15.36
CA THR A 232 12.22 15.51 14.55
C THR A 232 10.78 15.68 14.08
N LEU A 233 10.17 14.60 13.57
CA LEU A 233 8.78 14.61 13.12
C LEU A 233 7.84 14.87 14.28
N LYS A 234 8.00 14.17 15.42
CA LYS A 234 7.20 14.38 16.62
C LYS A 234 7.21 15.85 17.03
N ASN A 235 8.39 16.46 17.13
CA ASN A 235 8.52 17.86 17.52
C ASN A 235 7.89 18.80 16.48
N GLY A 236 8.08 18.53 15.19
CA GLY A 236 7.45 19.31 14.11
C GLY A 236 5.93 19.28 14.17
N VAL A 237 5.36 18.07 14.30
CA VAL A 237 3.91 17.87 14.43
C VAL A 237 3.37 18.52 15.70
N GLN A 238 4.03 18.32 16.84
CA GLN A 238 3.63 18.93 18.10
C GLN A 238 3.62 20.45 18.03
N ASN A 239 4.68 21.08 17.49
CA ASN A 239 4.73 22.53 17.35
C ASN A 239 3.62 23.06 16.43
N MET A 240 3.32 22.35 15.35
CA MET A 240 2.22 22.74 14.45
C MET A 240 0.86 22.62 15.15
N LEU A 241 0.59 21.51 15.83
CA LEU A 241 -0.67 21.29 16.55
C LEU A 241 -0.85 22.34 17.65
N GLN A 242 0.15 22.57 18.49
CA GLN A 242 0.12 23.58 19.56
C GLN A 242 -0.12 25.01 19.04
N PHE A 243 0.40 25.33 17.85
CA PHE A 243 0.24 26.66 17.26
C PHE A 243 -1.21 26.93 16.82
N TYR A 244 -1.88 25.93 16.24
CA TYR A 244 -3.25 26.07 15.73
C TYR A 244 -4.32 25.68 16.75
N ILE A 245 -3.97 24.83 17.73
CA ILE A 245 -4.88 24.21 18.70
C ILE A 245 -4.25 24.34 20.10
N PRO A 246 -4.49 25.45 20.82
CA PRO A 246 -3.89 25.71 22.13
C PRO A 246 -4.20 24.66 23.21
N GLU A 247 -5.25 23.85 23.03
CA GLU A 247 -5.65 22.75 23.90
C GLU A 247 -4.74 21.53 23.78
N VAL A 248 -3.90 21.45 22.74
CA VAL A 248 -2.89 20.40 22.61
C VAL A 248 -1.68 20.78 23.45
N GLU A 249 -1.36 19.97 24.45
CA GLU A 249 -0.17 20.13 25.30
C GLU A 249 1.02 19.32 24.77
N SER A 250 0.79 18.12 24.26
CA SER A 250 1.88 17.26 23.76
C SER A 250 1.42 16.23 22.73
N VAL A 251 2.39 15.64 22.02
CA VAL A 251 2.16 14.52 21.09
C VAL A 251 2.92 13.30 21.57
N GLU A 252 2.28 12.14 21.53
CA GLU A 252 2.89 10.85 21.85
C GLU A 252 2.81 9.88 20.68
N GLN A 253 3.92 9.18 20.44
CA GLN A 253 3.92 8.07 19.49
C GLN A 253 3.38 6.83 20.18
N VAL A 254 2.41 6.18 19.56
CA VAL A 254 1.90 4.89 19.98
C VAL A 254 2.20 3.83 18.94
N PHE A 255 2.33 2.60 19.41
CA PHE A 255 2.53 1.38 18.60
C PHE A 255 1.31 0.49 18.85
N ASP A 256 0.81 -0.16 17.80
CA ASP A 256 -0.32 -1.06 17.97
C ASP A 256 0.13 -2.41 18.57
N ASP A 257 -0.85 -3.25 18.93
CA ASP A 257 -0.54 -4.54 19.55
C ASP A 257 0.17 -5.49 18.57
N ALA A 258 -0.02 -5.33 17.25
CA ALA A 258 0.70 -6.10 16.24
C ALA A 258 2.18 -5.70 16.20
N ASP A 259 2.49 -4.40 16.31
CA ASP A 259 3.84 -3.88 16.42
C ASP A 259 4.53 -4.44 17.69
N ARG A 260 3.84 -4.42 18.84
CA ARG A 260 4.38 -4.93 20.11
C ARG A 260 4.64 -6.44 20.12
N MET A 261 3.75 -7.22 19.51
CA MET A 261 3.93 -8.67 19.41
C MET A 261 5.15 -9.02 18.55
N ASN A 262 5.35 -8.31 17.43
CA ASN A 262 6.47 -8.55 16.54
C ASN A 262 7.84 -8.28 17.18
N ASP A 263 7.97 -7.18 17.93
CA ASP A 263 9.22 -6.89 18.66
C ASP A 263 9.53 -7.99 19.69
N SER A 264 8.50 -8.46 20.41
CA SER A 264 8.67 -9.53 21.40
C SER A 264 9.07 -10.89 20.79
N GLU A 265 8.58 -11.20 19.58
CA GLU A 265 8.97 -12.41 18.85
C GLU A 265 10.39 -12.31 18.30
N PHE A 266 10.77 -11.14 17.78
CA PHE A 266 12.13 -10.88 17.32
C PHE A 266 13.16 -10.96 18.46
N GLU A 267 12.88 -10.34 19.60
CA GLU A 267 13.74 -10.44 20.79
C GLU A 267 13.89 -11.88 21.29
N ARG A 268 12.79 -12.65 21.27
CA ARG A 268 12.80 -14.07 21.64
C ARG A 268 13.67 -14.87 20.66
N PHE A 269 13.55 -14.60 19.36
CA PHE A 269 14.36 -15.25 18.33
C PHE A 269 15.85 -14.91 18.47
N GLU A 270 16.20 -13.65 18.68
CA GLU A 270 17.59 -13.24 18.93
C GLU A 270 18.19 -13.94 20.17
N ARG A 271 17.42 -14.05 21.25
CA ARG A 271 17.85 -14.75 22.47
C ARG A 271 18.12 -16.23 22.20
N ASN A 272 17.29 -16.85 21.38
CA ASN A 272 17.49 -18.23 20.93
C ASN A 272 18.72 -18.37 20.01
N LEU A 273 18.95 -17.41 19.11
CA LEU A 273 20.12 -17.44 18.23
C LEU A 273 21.44 -17.22 19.00
N LYS A 274 21.44 -16.32 20.00
CA LYS A 274 22.58 -16.07 20.89
C LYS A 274 22.92 -17.30 21.73
N THR A 275 21.91 -18.04 22.20
CA THR A 275 22.12 -19.28 22.95
C THR A 275 22.64 -20.42 22.06
N LEU A 276 22.17 -20.52 20.81
CA LEU A 276 22.68 -21.48 19.83
C LEU A 276 24.13 -21.19 19.42
N ARG A 277 24.50 -19.92 19.19
CA ARG A 277 25.88 -19.51 18.88
C ARG A 277 26.86 -19.76 20.03
N GLN A 278 26.39 -19.73 21.29
CA GLN A 278 27.21 -20.07 22.46
C GLN A 278 27.41 -21.59 22.64
N GLN A 279 26.71 -22.41 21.86
CA GLN A 279 26.80 -23.87 21.91
C GLN A 279 27.65 -24.48 20.78
N GLU A 280 28.29 -23.70 19.90
CA GLU A 280 29.29 -24.26 18.99
C GLU A 280 30.52 -24.73 19.80
N PRO A 281 30.79 -26.05 19.88
CA PRO A 281 31.99 -26.53 20.55
C PRO A 281 33.20 -26.35 19.63
N ASN A 282 34.31 -25.91 20.22
CA ASN A 282 35.65 -25.93 19.65
C ASN A 282 35.95 -27.26 18.93
N ALA A 283 35.78 -27.30 17.61
CA ALA A 283 36.24 -28.39 16.76
C ALA A 283 37.52 -27.99 16.02
N ALA A 284 38.57 -27.68 16.80
CA ALA A 284 39.93 -27.52 16.29
C ALA A 284 40.91 -28.07 17.33
N GLY A 285 41.31 -29.34 17.18
CA GLY A 285 42.41 -29.92 17.97
C GLY A 285 42.24 -31.38 18.39
N ALA A 286 41.98 -32.29 17.45
CA ALA A 286 42.17 -33.72 17.70
C ALA A 286 42.86 -34.35 16.48
N GLY A 287 44.17 -34.11 16.36
CA GLY A 287 45.06 -34.87 15.49
C GLY A 287 45.33 -36.25 16.11
N THR A 288 44.63 -37.25 15.57
CA THR A 288 44.94 -38.68 15.44
C THR A 288 46.09 -39.29 16.29
N PRO A 289 45.82 -40.33 17.12
CA PRO A 289 46.86 -41.25 17.56
C PRO A 289 47.02 -42.39 16.55
N ALA A 290 48.13 -42.41 15.80
CA ALA A 290 48.53 -43.59 15.04
C ALA A 290 49.38 -44.50 15.95
N GLY A 291 48.90 -45.72 16.17
CA GLY A 291 49.56 -46.71 17.01
C GLY A 291 50.74 -47.41 16.33
N GLY A 292 51.73 -47.75 17.15
CA GLY A 292 52.18 -49.14 17.29
C GLY A 292 53.33 -49.65 16.42
N THR A 293 54.35 -50.19 17.12
CA THR A 293 55.38 -51.17 16.70
C THR A 293 56.58 -50.58 15.94
N GLY A 294 57.85 -50.87 16.20
CA GLY A 294 58.54 -51.80 17.09
C GLY A 294 59.97 -52.03 16.56
N GLY A 295 60.96 -52.16 17.47
CA GLY A 295 62.34 -52.61 17.19
C GLY A 295 63.29 -51.52 16.65
N GLY A 296 64.55 -51.41 17.04
CA GLY A 296 65.43 -52.27 17.83
C GLY A 296 66.88 -52.00 17.40
N GLY A 297 67.80 -51.94 18.36
CA GLY A 297 69.26 -51.86 18.15
C GLY A 297 69.78 -50.43 17.89
N GLY A 298 70.80 -49.92 18.56
CA GLY A 298 71.91 -50.51 19.30
C GLY A 298 73.08 -49.50 19.20
N PRO A 299 74.07 -49.58 20.09
CA PRO A 299 74.78 -48.40 20.59
C PRO A 299 76.11 -48.10 19.89
N ASN A 300 76.53 -46.83 19.94
CA ASN A 300 77.82 -46.38 20.48
C ASN A 300 77.86 -44.86 20.60
#